data_AF-A0A662SG03-F1
#
_entry.id   AF-A0A662SG03-F1
#
_cell.length_a   1.000
_cell.length_b   1.000
_cell.length_c   1.000
_cell.angle_alpha   90.00
_cell.angle_beta   90.00
_cell.angle_gamma   90.00
#
_symmetry.space_group_name_H-M   'P 1'
#
loop_
_entity.id
_entity.type
_entity.pdbx_description
1 polymer ?
#
loop_
_entity_poly.entity_id
_entity_poly.type
_entity_poly.pdbx_seq_one_letter_code
_entity_poly.pdbx_strand_id
1 'polypeptide(L)' 'MSWYKSLLYPKTIAIIGASTREGSIGHQLVKSIIENGYKGKIYPVNP' A
#
# COMPACT_ATOMS: atom_id res chain seq x y z
N MET A 1 -19.63 -1.20 -15.13
CA MET A 1 -18.31 -1.20 -14.46
C MET A 1 -18.40 -2.18 -13.30
N SER A 2 -17.51 -3.18 -13.20
CA SER A 2 -17.58 -4.14 -12.09
C SER A 2 -16.74 -3.66 -10.90
N TRP A 3 -17.34 -3.63 -9.72
CA TRP A 3 -16.77 -3.03 -8.50
C TRP A 3 -15.48 -3.73 -8.04
N TYR A 4 -15.36 -5.05 -8.26
CA TYR A 4 -14.23 -5.85 -7.76
C TYR A 4 -12.89 -5.39 -8.34
N LYS A 5 -12.90 -4.76 -9.51
CA LYS A 5 -11.68 -4.33 -10.18
C LYS A 5 -10.93 -3.28 -9.37
N SER A 6 -11.66 -2.39 -8.68
CA SER A 6 -11.05 -1.36 -7.83
C SER A 6 -10.46 -1.94 -6.54
N LEU A 7 -10.94 -3.11 -6.10
CA LEU A 7 -10.46 -3.77 -4.88
C LEU A 7 -9.27 -4.70 -5.17
N LEU A 8 -9.40 -5.56 -6.19
CA LEU A 8 -8.42 -6.60 -6.49
C LEU A 8 -7.31 -6.13 -7.46
N TYR A 9 -7.60 -5.13 -8.28
CA TYR A 9 -6.68 -4.59 -9.28
C TYR A 9 -6.61 -3.05 -9.23
N PRO A 10 -6.38 -2.45 -8.04
CA PRO A 10 -6.33 -1.01 -7.92
C PRO A 10 -5.17 -0.44 -8.75
N LYS A 11 -5.41 0.70 -9.41
CA LYS A 11 -4.34 1.49 -10.04
C LYS A 11 -3.54 2.31 -9.02
N THR A 12 -4.12 2.53 -7.84
CA THR A 12 -3.60 3.39 -6.80
C THR A 12 -4.14 2.92 -5.46
N ILE A 13 -3.28 2.91 -4.44
CA ILE A 13 -3.64 2.61 -3.05
C ILE A 13 -3.10 3.69 -2.12
N ALA A 14 -3.81 3.92 -1.02
CA ALA A 14 -3.30 4.66 0.13
C ALA A 14 -3.12 3.69 1.31
N ILE A 15 -1.99 3.76 2.00
CA ILE A 15 -1.66 2.92 3.15
C ILE A 15 -1.68 3.82 4.38
N ILE A 16 -2.79 3.78 5.11
CA ILE A 16 -2.98 4.56 6.35
C ILE A 16 -2.28 3.84 7.50
N GLY A 17 -1.50 4.60 8.28
CA GLY A 17 -0.66 4.04 9.34
C GLY A 17 0.70 3.57 8.83
N ALA A 18 1.16 4.09 7.68
CA ALA A 18 2.54 3.93 7.24
C ALA A 18 3.49 4.43 8.33
N SER A 19 4.68 3.85 8.45
CA SER A 19 5.64 4.28 9.45
C SER A 19 7.06 4.10 8.93
N THR A 20 7.96 4.97 9.37
CA THR A 20 9.41 4.86 9.13
C THR A 20 10.11 3.99 10.16
N ARG A 21 9.43 3.63 11.27
CA ARG A 21 10.01 2.78 12.31
C ARG A 21 10.15 1.35 11.81
N GLU A 22 11.38 0.87 11.68
CA GLU A 22 11.67 -0.52 11.33
C GLU A 22 10.99 -1.49 12.31
N GLY A 23 10.50 -2.61 11.78
CA GLY A 23 9.74 -3.60 12.55
C GLY A 23 8.29 -3.22 12.88
N SER A 24 7.84 -1.99 12.61
CA SER A 24 6.42 -1.66 12.72
C SER A 24 5.59 -2.29 11.60
N ILE A 25 4.31 -2.54 11.87
CA ILE A 25 3.37 -3.06 10.88
C ILE A 25 3.27 -2.14 9.66
N GLY A 26 3.17 -0.82 9.89
CA GLY A 26 3.11 0.18 8.83
C GLY A 26 4.32 0.16 7.91
N HIS A 27 5.51 0.06 8.49
CA HIS A 27 6.76 -0.08 7.72
C HIS A 27 6.78 -1.39 6.92
N GLN A 28 6.49 -2.52 7.56
CA GLN A 28 6.51 -3.84 6.93
C GLN A 28 5.50 -3.96 5.79
N LEU A 29 4.30 -3.38 5.94
CA LEU A 29 3.26 -3.42 4.91
C LEU A 29 3.68 -2.62 3.66
N VAL A 30 4.17 -1.39 3.84
CA VAL A 30 4.65 -0.56 2.72
C VAL A 30 5.81 -1.27 2.01
N LYS A 31 6.78 -1.77 2.78
CA LYS A 31 7.93 -2.51 2.24
C LYS A 31 7.49 -3.73 1.44
N SER A 32 6.62 -4.58 2.00
CA SER A 32 6.13 -5.79 1.35
C SER A 32 5.43 -5.51 0.03
N ILE A 33 4.58 -4.49 -0.05
CA ILE A 33 3.87 -4.15 -1.28
C ILE A 33 4.83 -3.68 -2.38
N ILE A 34 5.88 -2.94 -2.02
CA ILE A 34 6.91 -2.48 -2.96
C ILE A 34 7.76 -3.69 -3.42
N GLU A 35 8.24 -4.51 -2.49
CA GLU A 35 9.11 -5.66 -2.79
C GLU A 35 8.41 -6.74 -3.63
N ASN A 36 7.11 -6.93 -3.42
CA ASN A 36 6.28 -7.82 -4.24
C ASN A 36 5.86 -7.20 -5.59
N GLY A 37 6.36 -6.01 -5.93
CA GLY A 37 6.27 -5.46 -7.28
C GLY A 37 4.93 -4.84 -7.64
N TYR A 38 4.20 -4.27 -6.67
CA TYR A 38 2.98 -3.53 -6.97
C TYR A 38 3.28 -2.37 -7.94
N LYS A 39 2.62 -2.37 -9.09
CA LYS A 39 2.91 -1.42 -10.19
C LYS A 39 2.07 -0.14 -10.17
N GLY A 40 1.09 -0.07 -9.28
CA GLY A 40 0.26 1.12 -9.11
C GLY A 40 0.95 2.19 -8.27
N LYS A 41 0.33 3.36 -8.17
CA LYS A 41 0.80 4.42 -7.26
C LYS A 41 0.51 4.06 -5.81
N ILE A 42 1.48 4.27 -4.93
CA ILE A 42 1.35 4.03 -3.49
C ILE A 42 1.43 5.38 -2.79
N TYR A 43 0.46 5.68 -1.93
CA TYR A 43 0.46 6.83 -1.04
C TYR A 43 0.58 6.35 0.42
N PRO A 44 1.78 6.30 1.01
CA PRO A 44 1.91 6.08 2.45
C PRO A 44 1.38 7.31 3.20
N VAL A 45 0.51 7.09 4.19
CA VAL A 45 -0.13 8.16 4.98
C VAL A 45 0.16 7.93 6.46
N ASN A 46 0.82 8.90 7.06
CA ASN A 46 1.13 9.01 8.49
C ASN A 46 0.94 10.47 8.93
N PRO A 47 0.38 10.75 10.12
CA PRO A 47 0.42 12.09 10.72
C PRO A 47 1.85 12.61 10.91
#